data_AF-A0A9C9XB11-F1
#
_entry.id   AF-A0A9C9XB11-F1
#
_cell.length_a   1.000
_cell.length_b   1.000
_cell.length_c   1.000
_cell.angle_alpha   90.00
_cell.angle_beta   90.00
_cell.angle_gamma   90.00
#
_symmetry.space_group_name_H-M   'P 1'
#
loop_
_entity.id
_entity.type
_entity.pdbx_description
1 polymer ?
#
loop_
_entity_poly.entity_id
_entity_poly.type
_entity_poly.pdbx_seq_one_letter_code
_entity_poly.pdbx_strand_id
1 'polypeptide(L)'
;MARVRTSWKAGLLVLAIAAPPAESAAGCYGSYRLQQQLDLQMQFSDQRKFRRITVERIVHVRELDGDGMAKNRDQALFAVWSQEGEKSEPAAANLPPFLARVNRSSGRLLEIGLADESPERLEAALSLFDLFQYVGKPGRYRYRNANGEYTANLKRLKDGWLERVNAGYAETAGKIGTEVLQSRILLRSGSPGDCFFREARGEEVVRARLGKQTRVRTRSELELTLDQSAALARDHWFFALDSDIRRWPGARPKAQLDPGQREQRLAALKQALLESAGDDRGFLRQLRSAQDLWPLLSEMLSGQGLEDELSRRLFWALSRIDSPASVDALSRLVVMDLPQRDRYRALVALHTTRSKLLPEAEQRLQNHLRQLALAPDADSLDLAFVRMYGGLAGSRAEKHPLLAGRIRDGLYRELQNAPKERRPAFIDGIGNLGSGLDAVGEELLQQSLASGSPDMQLAVARAYGKLPASEAHQAALLDLLEERPAVAIQQAVLSSLGRPESNPEVGRRLLTFALENANPVLRGKALGGLRKSGYRLQPGELESLSKRLAGETSLRNQRLMAEMILRERRGGEAGD
;
A
#
# COMPACT_ATOMS: atom_id res chain seq x y z
N MET A 1 -5.45 14.82 -34.03
CA MET A 1 -6.65 14.34 -33.33
C MET A 1 -6.30 13.11 -32.51
N ALA A 2 -6.47 13.12 -31.19
CA ALA A 2 -6.12 11.98 -30.34
C ALA A 2 -7.32 11.06 -30.07
N ARG A 3 -7.23 9.77 -30.38
CA ARG A 3 -8.20 8.75 -29.95
C ARG A 3 -8.02 8.45 -28.47
N VAL A 4 -8.71 9.18 -27.59
CA VAL A 4 -8.73 8.88 -26.16
C VAL A 4 -9.54 7.60 -25.92
N ARG A 5 -8.87 6.47 -25.69
CA ARG A 5 -9.49 5.26 -25.17
C ARG A 5 -10.02 5.57 -23.76
N THR A 6 -11.34 5.63 -23.62
CA THR A 6 -12.04 6.07 -22.41
C THR A 6 -12.61 4.87 -21.64
N SER A 7 -11.74 4.11 -20.98
CA SER A 7 -12.14 3.19 -19.90
C SER A 7 -12.43 3.99 -18.64
N TRP A 8 -13.72 4.32 -18.39
CA TRP A 8 -14.14 5.11 -17.23
C TRP A 8 -15.36 4.54 -16.52
N LYS A 9 -15.07 3.90 -15.39
CA LYS A 9 -15.85 3.76 -14.14
C LYS A 9 -17.36 3.95 -14.21
N ALA A 10 -18.03 2.79 -14.22
CA ALA A 10 -19.39 2.60 -13.74
C ALA A 10 -19.40 1.55 -12.60
N GLY A 11 -20.20 1.78 -11.56
CA GLY A 11 -20.37 0.85 -10.43
C GLY A 11 -21.52 -0.13 -10.64
N LEU A 12 -21.48 -1.27 -9.94
CA LEU A 12 -22.47 -2.38 -9.94
C LEU A 12 -22.58 -2.98 -8.52
N LEU A 13 -23.76 -3.46 -8.12
CA LEU A 13 -24.24 -3.52 -6.70
C LEU A 13 -25.58 -4.37 -6.66
N VAL A 14 -26.01 -5.37 -5.82
CA VAL A 14 -25.58 -6.11 -4.57
C VAL A 14 -26.10 -7.61 -4.59
N LEU A 15 -25.48 -8.68 -4.01
CA LEU A 15 -25.79 -9.61 -2.84
C LEU A 15 -25.05 -11.00 -3.10
N ALA A 16 -24.65 -12.01 -2.26
CA ALA A 16 -24.83 -12.49 -0.86
C ALA A 16 -23.81 -13.59 -0.33
N ILE A 17 -23.81 -13.89 0.99
CA ILE A 17 -23.64 -15.24 1.64
C ILE A 17 -24.62 -15.40 2.82
N ALA A 18 -25.21 -16.58 3.01
CA ALA A 18 -25.63 -17.11 4.32
C ALA A 18 -24.84 -18.40 4.65
N ALA A 19 -24.46 -18.62 5.91
CA ALA A 19 -23.76 -19.84 6.31
C ALA A 19 -24.74 -21.04 6.30
N PRO A 20 -24.45 -22.13 5.56
CA PRO A 20 -25.38 -23.24 5.41
C PRO A 20 -25.40 -24.14 6.66
N PRO A 21 -26.54 -24.79 6.97
CA PRO A 21 -26.54 -26.05 7.72
C PRO A 21 -25.85 -27.14 6.89
N ALA A 22 -25.48 -28.25 7.53
CA ALA A 22 -24.73 -29.32 6.86
C ALA A 22 -25.53 -30.05 5.75
N GLU A 23 -24.78 -30.74 4.89
CA GLU A 23 -25.24 -31.80 3.96
C GLU A 23 -26.08 -31.38 2.74
N SER A 24 -25.39 -30.89 1.71
CA SER A 24 -25.62 -31.38 0.35
C SER A 24 -24.29 -31.45 -0.41
N ALA A 25 -24.09 -32.49 -1.23
CA ALA A 25 -22.78 -32.81 -1.84
C ALA A 25 -22.39 -31.92 -3.05
N ALA A 26 -22.87 -30.69 -3.10
CA ALA A 26 -22.41 -29.64 -4.01
C ALA A 26 -22.50 -28.29 -3.30
N GLY A 27 -21.38 -27.56 -3.24
CA GLY A 27 -21.30 -26.25 -2.56
C GLY A 27 -22.24 -25.20 -3.15
N CYS A 28 -22.55 -24.19 -2.33
CA CYS A 28 -23.51 -23.13 -2.63
C CYS A 28 -23.34 -22.53 -4.05
N TYR A 29 -24.36 -22.67 -4.91
CA TYR A 29 -24.40 -22.12 -6.28
C TYR A 29 -25.62 -21.21 -6.50
N GLY A 30 -25.47 -20.19 -7.35
CA GLY A 30 -26.56 -19.35 -7.84
C GLY A 30 -26.26 -18.78 -9.24
N SER A 31 -27.32 -18.60 -10.03
CA SER A 31 -27.29 -17.93 -11.33
C SER A 31 -28.24 -16.74 -11.32
N TYR A 32 -27.80 -15.61 -11.86
CA TYR A 32 -28.51 -14.33 -11.77
C TYR A 32 -28.62 -13.62 -13.10
N ARG A 33 -29.80 -13.07 -13.38
CA ARG A 33 -30.02 -12.13 -14.48
C ARG A 33 -29.79 -10.70 -13.98
N LEU A 34 -28.70 -10.09 -14.41
CA LEU A 34 -28.38 -8.68 -14.18
C LEU A 34 -28.95 -7.84 -15.32
N GLN A 35 -29.71 -6.81 -14.98
CA GLN A 35 -30.07 -5.71 -15.87
C GLN A 35 -29.64 -4.39 -15.23
N GLN A 36 -28.92 -3.53 -15.97
CA GLN A 36 -28.50 -2.22 -15.50
C GLN A 36 -28.63 -1.16 -16.59
N GLN A 37 -29.11 0.03 -16.20
CA GLN A 37 -29.02 1.27 -16.96
C GLN A 37 -28.01 2.22 -16.29
N LEU A 38 -27.07 2.73 -17.09
CA LEU A 38 -25.99 3.63 -16.67
C LEU A 38 -26.08 4.96 -17.42
N ASP A 39 -26.45 6.03 -16.72
CA ASP A 39 -26.43 7.39 -17.25
C ASP A 39 -25.19 8.14 -16.78
N LEU A 40 -24.22 8.31 -17.69
CA LEU A 40 -22.99 9.07 -17.47
C LEU A 40 -23.12 10.49 -18.00
N GLN A 41 -23.01 11.47 -17.12
CA GLN A 41 -22.92 12.90 -17.42
C GLN A 41 -21.49 13.39 -17.13
N MET A 42 -20.74 13.71 -18.18
CA MET A 42 -19.41 14.32 -18.08
C MET A 42 -19.49 15.83 -18.31
N GLN A 43 -18.87 16.63 -17.44
CA GLN A 43 -18.67 18.06 -17.63
C GLN A 43 -17.17 18.37 -17.74
N PHE A 44 -16.80 19.00 -18.86
CA PHE A 44 -15.47 19.51 -19.16
C PHE A 44 -15.56 21.03 -19.30
N SER A 45 -15.32 21.75 -18.21
CA SER A 45 -15.56 23.20 -18.13
C SER A 45 -17.00 23.53 -18.53
N ASP A 46 -17.23 24.10 -19.71
CA ASP A 46 -18.56 24.51 -20.19
C ASP A 46 -19.28 23.43 -21.00
N GLN A 47 -18.54 22.44 -21.56
CA GLN A 47 -19.14 21.36 -22.33
C GLN A 47 -19.71 20.26 -21.43
N ARG A 48 -20.96 19.86 -21.68
CA ARG A 48 -21.60 18.68 -21.10
C ARG A 48 -21.76 17.60 -22.16
N LYS A 49 -21.38 16.37 -21.83
CA LYS A 49 -21.63 15.18 -22.66
C LYS A 49 -22.40 14.15 -21.84
N PHE A 50 -23.37 13.51 -22.48
CA PHE A 50 -24.20 12.47 -21.90
C PHE A 50 -23.96 11.17 -22.67
N ARG A 51 -23.92 10.04 -21.96
CA ARG A 51 -23.98 8.70 -22.54
C ARG A 51 -24.84 7.82 -21.63
N ARG A 52 -25.86 7.20 -22.21
CA ARG A 52 -26.54 6.04 -21.63
C ARG A 52 -25.80 4.77 -22.05
N ILE A 53 -25.72 3.78 -21.19
CA ILE A 53 -25.25 2.42 -21.49
C ILE A 53 -26.24 1.45 -20.84
N THR A 54 -26.65 0.42 -21.56
CA THR A 54 -27.42 -0.70 -21.00
C THR A 54 -26.53 -1.93 -20.92
N VAL A 55 -26.59 -2.63 -19.78
CA VAL A 55 -25.85 -3.87 -19.54
C VAL A 55 -26.84 -4.95 -19.12
N GLU A 56 -26.93 -6.02 -19.92
CA GLU A 56 -27.60 -7.26 -19.55
C GLU A 56 -26.56 -8.38 -19.46
N ARG A 57 -26.54 -9.13 -18.36
CA ARG A 57 -25.64 -10.27 -18.17
C ARG A 57 -26.30 -11.40 -17.39
N ILE A 58 -25.88 -12.63 -17.64
CA ILE A 58 -26.07 -13.73 -16.68
C ILE A 58 -24.79 -13.85 -15.85
N VAL A 59 -24.93 -13.87 -14.52
CA VAL A 59 -23.83 -13.93 -13.55
C VAL A 59 -23.98 -15.18 -12.70
N HIS A 60 -22.95 -16.03 -12.75
CA HIS A 60 -22.87 -17.30 -12.04
C HIS A 60 -21.92 -17.16 -10.86
N VAL A 61 -22.34 -17.60 -9.67
CA VAL A 61 -21.52 -17.60 -8.45
C VAL A 61 -21.57 -18.96 -7.78
N ARG A 62 -20.41 -19.47 -7.37
CA ARG A 62 -20.28 -20.72 -6.63
C ARG A 62 -19.27 -20.58 -5.49
N GLU A 63 -19.65 -20.98 -4.29
CA GLU A 63 -18.73 -21.13 -3.16
C GLU A 63 -17.79 -22.32 -3.40
N LEU A 64 -16.50 -22.13 -3.13
CA LEU A 64 -15.47 -23.14 -3.36
C LEU A 64 -15.05 -23.79 -2.04
N ASP A 65 -14.93 -25.12 -2.06
CA ASP A 65 -14.45 -25.91 -0.94
C ASP A 65 -12.99 -25.54 -0.58
N GLY A 66 -12.75 -25.35 0.71
CA GLY A 66 -11.64 -24.55 1.23
C GLY A 66 -10.28 -25.26 1.33
N ASP A 67 -9.88 -26.01 0.32
CA ASP A 67 -8.71 -26.88 0.41
C ASP A 67 -7.39 -26.10 0.68
N GLY A 68 -6.66 -26.51 1.72
CA GLY A 68 -5.37 -25.95 2.13
C GLY A 68 -5.38 -24.54 2.77
N MET A 69 -6.07 -23.55 2.15
CA MET A 69 -5.99 -22.14 2.59
C MET A 69 -7.09 -21.70 3.57
N ALA A 70 -8.18 -22.46 3.74
CA ALA A 70 -9.30 -22.06 4.61
C ALA A 70 -9.09 -22.37 6.12
N LYS A 71 -7.85 -22.35 6.63
CA LYS A 71 -7.56 -22.53 8.07
C LYS A 71 -8.15 -21.45 8.98
N ASN A 72 -8.69 -20.36 8.43
CA ASN A 72 -9.37 -19.30 9.17
C ASN A 72 -10.88 -19.35 8.88
N ARG A 73 -11.68 -19.78 9.88
CA ARG A 73 -13.12 -20.11 9.75
C ARG A 73 -14.00 -18.92 9.31
N ASP A 74 -13.54 -17.68 9.45
CA ASP A 74 -14.29 -16.47 9.06
C ASP A 74 -14.00 -15.99 7.61
N GLN A 75 -13.56 -16.89 6.73
CA GLN A 75 -13.36 -16.62 5.30
C GLN A 75 -14.13 -17.60 4.39
N ALA A 76 -14.55 -17.10 3.23
CA ALA A 76 -15.15 -17.83 2.13
C ALA A 76 -14.41 -17.53 0.83
N LEU A 77 -14.45 -18.48 -0.11
CA LEU A 77 -13.93 -18.35 -1.47
C LEU A 77 -15.07 -18.56 -2.46
N PHE A 78 -15.09 -17.76 -3.52
CA PHE A 78 -16.07 -17.86 -4.59
C PHE A 78 -15.38 -17.91 -5.95
N ALA A 79 -15.87 -18.77 -6.84
CA ALA A 79 -15.77 -18.53 -8.27
C ALA A 79 -16.94 -17.65 -8.73
N VAL A 80 -16.64 -16.64 -9.54
CA VAL A 80 -17.63 -15.81 -10.22
C VAL A 80 -17.32 -15.77 -11.71
N TRP A 81 -18.34 -15.94 -12.54
CA TRP A 81 -18.25 -15.80 -14.00
C TRP A 81 -19.48 -15.06 -14.52
N SER A 82 -19.34 -14.34 -15.63
CA SER A 82 -20.47 -13.67 -16.28
C SER A 82 -20.38 -13.75 -17.79
N GLN A 83 -21.54 -13.98 -18.43
CA GLN A 83 -21.72 -13.95 -19.87
C GLN A 83 -22.64 -12.78 -20.27
N GLU A 84 -22.38 -12.20 -21.44
CA GLU A 84 -23.21 -11.14 -22.02
C GLU A 84 -24.63 -11.66 -22.34
N GLY A 85 -25.66 -10.89 -21.99
CA GLY A 85 -27.05 -11.12 -22.37
C GLY A 85 -27.40 -10.47 -23.71
N GLU A 86 -28.52 -10.88 -24.30
CA GLU A 86 -28.91 -10.62 -25.70
C GLU A 86 -28.88 -9.14 -26.15
N LYS A 87 -29.03 -8.18 -25.22
CA LYS A 87 -29.16 -6.75 -25.54
C LYS A 87 -28.02 -5.87 -25.00
N SER A 88 -26.90 -6.45 -24.57
CA SER A 88 -25.74 -5.67 -24.09
C SER A 88 -25.07 -4.84 -25.20
N GLU A 89 -24.62 -3.63 -24.88
CA GLU A 89 -23.73 -2.88 -25.79
C GLU A 89 -22.39 -3.61 -25.99
N PRO A 90 -21.87 -3.74 -27.23
CA PRO A 90 -20.60 -4.44 -27.53
C PRO A 90 -19.33 -3.72 -27.02
N ALA A 91 -19.50 -2.68 -26.18
CA ALA A 91 -18.42 -2.02 -25.46
C ALA A 91 -18.11 -2.69 -24.11
N ALA A 92 -19.03 -3.48 -23.56
CA ALA A 92 -18.94 -4.08 -22.23
C ALA A 92 -18.28 -5.47 -22.28
N ALA A 93 -17.00 -5.54 -22.62
CA ALA A 93 -16.28 -6.79 -22.89
C ALA A 93 -16.45 -7.90 -21.83
N ASN A 94 -16.61 -9.13 -22.31
CA ASN A 94 -16.64 -10.35 -21.50
C ASN A 94 -15.54 -10.40 -20.42
N LEU A 95 -15.97 -10.65 -19.18
CA LEU A 95 -15.12 -10.73 -18.01
C LEU A 95 -14.74 -12.20 -17.78
N PRO A 96 -13.44 -12.58 -17.81
CA PRO A 96 -13.03 -13.95 -17.49
C PRO A 96 -13.46 -14.34 -16.07
N PRO A 97 -13.58 -15.64 -15.76
CA PRO A 97 -13.89 -16.08 -14.41
C PRO A 97 -12.84 -15.56 -13.42
N PHE A 98 -13.31 -15.10 -12.25
CA PHE A 98 -12.46 -14.56 -11.19
C PHE A 98 -12.79 -15.14 -9.82
N LEU A 99 -11.76 -15.23 -8.98
CA LEU A 99 -11.87 -15.66 -7.59
C LEU A 99 -12.20 -14.45 -6.73
N ALA A 100 -13.15 -14.58 -5.80
CA ALA A 100 -13.41 -13.57 -4.78
C ALA A 100 -13.28 -14.18 -3.38
N ARG A 101 -12.47 -13.54 -2.53
CA ARG A 101 -12.24 -13.95 -1.13
C ARG A 101 -12.97 -12.99 -0.21
N VAL A 102 -13.86 -13.51 0.64
CA VAL A 102 -14.82 -12.72 1.43
C VAL A 102 -14.74 -13.09 2.90
N ASN A 103 -14.93 -12.10 3.79
CA ASN A 103 -15.09 -12.33 5.22
C ASN A 103 -16.53 -12.72 5.55
N ARG A 104 -16.76 -13.89 6.18
CA ARG A 104 -18.12 -14.43 6.38
C ARG A 104 -18.95 -13.58 7.35
N SER A 105 -18.36 -13.07 8.43
CA SER A 105 -19.07 -12.34 9.48
C SER A 105 -19.57 -10.94 9.06
N SER A 106 -18.92 -10.31 8.07
CA SER A 106 -19.28 -8.97 7.56
C SER A 106 -19.75 -8.91 6.11
N GLY A 107 -19.47 -9.93 5.29
CA GLY A 107 -19.69 -9.89 3.84
C GLY A 107 -18.68 -9.02 3.06
N ARG A 108 -17.61 -8.54 3.71
CA ARG A 108 -16.60 -7.67 3.07
C ARG A 108 -15.68 -8.45 2.12
N LEU A 109 -15.47 -7.90 0.92
CA LEU A 109 -14.47 -8.37 -0.04
C LEU A 109 -13.04 -8.12 0.46
N LEU A 110 -12.29 -9.21 0.66
CA LEU A 110 -10.89 -9.20 1.07
C LEU A 110 -9.96 -9.19 -0.15
N GLU A 111 -10.27 -9.95 -1.21
CA GLU A 111 -9.42 -10.07 -2.40
C GLU A 111 -10.20 -10.46 -3.66
N ILE A 112 -9.73 -10.01 -4.82
CA ILE A 112 -10.11 -10.52 -6.15
C ILE A 112 -8.85 -11.14 -6.76
N GLY A 113 -8.93 -12.39 -7.20
CA GLY A 113 -7.90 -13.07 -7.98
C GLY A 113 -8.37 -13.23 -9.43
N LEU A 114 -7.53 -12.85 -10.38
CA LEU A 114 -7.81 -12.93 -11.82
C LEU A 114 -6.72 -13.73 -12.53
N ALA A 115 -7.13 -14.58 -13.47
CA ALA A 115 -6.23 -15.31 -14.36
C ALA A 115 -5.37 -14.39 -15.27
N ASP A 116 -5.80 -13.14 -15.44
CA ASP A 116 -5.11 -12.06 -16.15
C ASP A 116 -5.37 -10.73 -15.40
N GLU A 117 -4.36 -10.25 -14.66
CA GLU A 117 -4.43 -9.08 -13.77
C GLU A 117 -4.46 -7.70 -14.50
N SER A 118 -5.08 -7.63 -15.68
CA SER A 118 -5.38 -6.34 -16.34
C SER A 118 -6.11 -5.40 -15.36
N PRO A 119 -5.65 -4.14 -15.17
CA PRO A 119 -6.30 -3.19 -14.27
C PRO A 119 -7.77 -2.95 -14.61
N GLU A 120 -8.12 -2.95 -15.90
CA GLU A 120 -9.47 -2.79 -16.40
C GLU A 120 -10.37 -3.98 -16.01
N ARG A 121 -9.83 -5.21 -16.09
CA ARG A 121 -10.53 -6.42 -15.63
C ARG A 121 -10.65 -6.48 -14.11
N LEU A 122 -9.64 -6.00 -13.38
CA LEU A 122 -9.71 -5.89 -11.93
C LEU A 122 -10.75 -4.85 -11.48
N GLU A 123 -10.85 -3.68 -12.15
CA GLU A 123 -11.93 -2.73 -11.89
C GLU A 123 -13.30 -3.31 -12.26
N ALA A 124 -13.44 -4.01 -13.40
CA ALA A 124 -14.69 -4.66 -13.78
C ALA A 124 -15.11 -5.78 -12.80
N ALA A 125 -14.17 -6.59 -12.31
CA ALA A 125 -14.42 -7.62 -11.30
C ALA A 125 -14.70 -7.02 -9.91
N LEU A 126 -14.07 -5.90 -9.54
CA LEU A 126 -14.39 -5.15 -8.31
C LEU A 126 -15.77 -4.50 -8.37
N SER A 127 -16.22 -4.02 -9.54
CA SER A 127 -17.60 -3.57 -9.73
C SER A 127 -18.59 -4.75 -9.72
N LEU A 128 -18.30 -5.84 -10.43
CA LEU A 128 -19.21 -7.01 -10.45
C LEU A 128 -19.21 -7.77 -9.12
N PHE A 129 -18.19 -7.65 -8.27
CA PHE A 129 -18.22 -8.21 -6.91
C PHE A 129 -18.70 -7.23 -5.83
N ASP A 130 -18.85 -5.94 -6.13
CA ASP A 130 -19.65 -5.06 -5.27
C ASP A 130 -21.15 -5.34 -5.37
N LEU A 131 -21.56 -6.19 -6.33
CA LEU A 131 -22.68 -7.12 -6.13
C LEU A 131 -22.49 -7.87 -4.79
N PHE A 132 -21.68 -8.91 -4.74
CA PHE A 132 -21.76 -9.95 -3.70
C PHE A 132 -21.34 -9.56 -2.24
N GLN A 133 -21.24 -8.26 -1.91
CA GLN A 133 -20.98 -7.71 -0.56
C GLN A 133 -22.23 -7.26 0.22
N TYR A 134 -22.72 -8.10 1.13
CA TYR A 134 -23.49 -7.68 2.32
C TYR A 134 -23.52 -8.80 3.40
N VAL A 135 -24.08 -8.53 4.58
CA VAL A 135 -24.47 -9.54 5.58
C VAL A 135 -25.92 -9.32 6.06
N GLY A 136 -26.68 -10.39 6.32
CA GLY A 136 -28.12 -10.33 6.69
C GLY A 136 -28.46 -9.64 8.02
N LYS A 137 -27.45 -9.19 8.79
CA LYS A 137 -27.59 -8.49 10.06
C LYS A 137 -27.56 -6.97 9.83
N PRO A 138 -28.57 -6.20 10.28
CA PRO A 138 -28.50 -4.73 10.29
C PRO A 138 -27.25 -4.22 11.01
N GLY A 139 -26.70 -3.09 10.57
CA GLY A 139 -25.47 -2.53 11.13
C GLY A 139 -24.72 -1.60 10.16
N ARG A 140 -23.52 -1.18 10.56
CA ARG A 140 -22.63 -0.34 9.76
C ARG A 140 -21.37 -1.11 9.41
N TYR A 141 -21.10 -1.26 8.12
CA TYR A 141 -20.03 -2.09 7.57
C TYR A 141 -19.09 -1.28 6.67
N ARG A 142 -17.89 -1.81 6.40
CA ARG A 142 -16.94 -1.25 5.42
C ARG A 142 -16.82 -2.23 4.25
N TYR A 143 -17.14 -1.76 3.05
CA TYR A 143 -17.01 -2.51 1.80
C TYR A 143 -16.09 -1.76 0.84
N ARG A 144 -15.81 -2.35 -0.33
CA ARG A 144 -14.98 -1.70 -1.35
C ARG A 144 -15.38 -2.09 -2.77
N ASN A 145 -15.21 -1.19 -3.72
CA ASN A 145 -15.46 -1.43 -5.14
C ASN A 145 -14.42 -0.70 -6.01
N ALA A 146 -14.66 -0.59 -7.32
CA ALA A 146 -13.75 0.08 -8.26
C ALA A 146 -13.55 1.59 -8.00
N ASN A 147 -14.34 2.20 -7.11
CA ASN A 147 -14.22 3.61 -6.69
C ASN A 147 -13.46 3.77 -5.35
N GLY A 148 -13.17 2.69 -4.62
CA GLY A 148 -12.46 2.71 -3.34
C GLY A 148 -13.19 1.97 -2.21
N GLU A 149 -12.74 2.17 -0.97
CA GLU A 149 -13.47 1.71 0.24
C GLU A 149 -14.58 2.70 0.61
N TYR A 150 -15.71 2.20 1.12
CA TYR A 150 -16.85 3.01 1.52
C TYR A 150 -17.59 2.44 2.75
N THR A 151 -18.41 3.26 3.42
CA THR A 151 -19.31 2.78 4.49
C THR A 151 -20.64 2.30 3.90
N ALA A 152 -21.11 1.13 4.31
CA ALA A 152 -22.47 0.67 4.03
C ALA A 152 -23.29 0.63 5.32
N ASN A 153 -24.43 1.31 5.35
CA ASN A 153 -25.42 1.19 6.42
C ASN A 153 -26.52 0.22 5.97
N LEU A 154 -26.75 -0.84 6.74
CA LEU A 154 -27.70 -1.92 6.46
C LEU A 154 -28.86 -1.86 7.45
N LYS A 155 -30.10 -1.75 6.96
CA LYS A 155 -31.32 -1.62 7.77
C LYS A 155 -32.37 -2.64 7.30
N ARG A 156 -32.90 -3.47 8.20
CA ARG A 156 -34.00 -4.39 7.85
C ARG A 156 -35.31 -3.59 7.70
N LEU A 157 -36.04 -3.86 6.63
CA LEU A 157 -37.37 -3.30 6.36
C LEU A 157 -38.44 -4.35 6.73
N LYS A 158 -39.71 -4.04 6.42
CA LYS A 158 -40.79 -5.04 6.43
C LYS A 158 -40.59 -6.07 5.31
N ASP A 159 -41.35 -7.16 5.39
CA ASP A 159 -41.52 -8.14 4.29
C ASP A 159 -40.22 -8.84 3.82
N GLY A 160 -39.25 -8.99 4.73
CA GLY A 160 -37.98 -9.71 4.49
C GLY A 160 -36.92 -8.91 3.72
N TRP A 161 -37.20 -7.65 3.38
CA TRP A 161 -36.25 -6.78 2.69
C TRP A 161 -35.17 -6.22 3.64
N LEU A 162 -33.97 -6.04 3.11
CA LEU A 162 -32.84 -5.36 3.73
C LEU A 162 -32.45 -4.18 2.84
N GLU A 163 -32.29 -3.01 3.42
CA GLU A 163 -31.91 -1.77 2.74
C GLU A 163 -30.41 -1.51 2.98
N ARG A 164 -29.60 -1.47 1.92
CA ARG A 164 -28.21 -1.00 1.95
C ARG A 164 -28.18 0.44 1.43
N VAL A 165 -27.55 1.33 2.21
CA VAL A 165 -27.27 2.72 1.84
C VAL A 165 -25.76 2.89 1.89
N ASN A 166 -25.14 3.13 0.72
CA ASN A 166 -23.72 3.45 0.65
C ASN A 166 -23.52 4.92 1.04
N ALA A 167 -22.50 5.21 1.84
CA ALA A 167 -22.16 6.54 2.30
C ALA A 167 -20.64 6.69 2.42
N GLY A 168 -20.11 7.83 1.98
CA GLY A 168 -18.70 8.20 2.12
C GLY A 168 -17.72 7.15 1.59
N TYR A 169 -17.35 7.27 0.31
CA TYR A 169 -16.06 6.74 -0.12
C TYR A 169 -14.97 7.41 0.74
N ALA A 170 -14.06 6.61 1.30
CA ALA A 170 -13.01 7.13 2.16
C ALA A 170 -12.11 8.09 1.38
N GLU A 171 -11.73 9.22 1.98
CA GLU A 171 -10.80 10.17 1.35
C GLU A 171 -9.40 9.56 1.25
N THR A 172 -9.14 8.80 0.18
CA THR A 172 -7.77 8.53 -0.26
C THR A 172 -7.09 9.87 -0.53
N ALA A 173 -6.07 10.17 0.27
CA ALA A 173 -5.31 11.41 0.24
C ALA A 173 -4.62 11.61 -1.12
N GLY A 174 -5.35 12.16 -2.10
CA GLY A 174 -4.95 12.02 -3.51
C GLY A 174 -5.92 12.56 -4.56
N LYS A 175 -6.64 13.66 -4.29
CA LYS A 175 -7.28 14.54 -5.31
C LYS A 175 -8.41 13.97 -6.19
N ILE A 176 -8.89 12.74 -6.02
CA ILE A 176 -10.19 12.29 -6.59
C ILE A 176 -11.24 12.27 -5.47
N GLY A 177 -11.99 13.35 -5.34
CA GLY A 177 -13.17 13.40 -4.47
C GLY A 177 -14.33 12.67 -5.15
N THR A 178 -14.70 11.50 -4.62
CA THR A 178 -15.85 10.70 -5.06
C THR A 178 -16.97 10.81 -4.03
N GLU A 179 -17.99 11.61 -4.36
CA GLU A 179 -19.13 11.92 -3.51
C GLU A 179 -20.32 11.01 -3.87
N VAL A 180 -20.85 10.26 -2.90
CA VAL A 180 -22.15 9.58 -3.07
C VAL A 180 -23.25 10.61 -2.84
N LEU A 181 -24.00 10.95 -3.89
CA LEU A 181 -25.12 11.89 -3.79
C LEU A 181 -26.40 11.19 -3.32
N GLN A 182 -26.58 9.94 -3.73
CA GLN A 182 -27.72 9.10 -3.44
C GLN A 182 -27.27 7.65 -3.58
N SER A 183 -27.63 6.79 -2.64
CA SER A 183 -27.47 5.34 -2.78
C SER A 183 -28.58 4.67 -2.01
N ARG A 184 -29.46 3.95 -2.69
CA ARG A 184 -30.56 3.21 -2.07
C ARG A 184 -30.76 1.89 -2.78
N ILE A 185 -30.67 0.83 -1.99
CA ILE A 185 -30.53 -0.51 -2.52
C ILE A 185 -31.38 -1.45 -1.68
N LEU A 186 -32.32 -2.11 -2.32
CA LEU A 186 -33.25 -3.04 -1.69
C LEU A 186 -32.81 -4.46 -2.04
N LEU A 187 -32.67 -5.26 -0.98
CA LEU A 187 -32.08 -6.58 -0.98
C LEU A 187 -33.08 -7.59 -0.41
N ARG A 188 -33.44 -8.64 -1.17
CA ARG A 188 -34.42 -9.65 -0.70
C ARG A 188 -33.73 -10.97 -0.37
N SER A 189 -33.70 -11.31 0.92
CA SER A 189 -33.20 -12.61 1.37
C SER A 189 -34.04 -13.75 0.81
N GLY A 190 -33.40 -14.89 0.58
CA GLY A 190 -34.09 -16.13 0.25
C GLY A 190 -34.81 -16.76 1.45
N SER A 191 -35.35 -17.95 1.23
CA SER A 191 -35.86 -18.84 2.28
C SER A 191 -34.74 -19.28 3.22
N PRO A 192 -35.04 -19.72 4.46
CA PRO A 192 -34.06 -20.41 5.29
C PRO A 192 -33.49 -21.63 4.55
N GLY A 193 -32.19 -21.64 4.30
CA GLY A 193 -31.50 -22.65 3.48
C GLY A 193 -31.04 -22.16 2.10
N ASP A 194 -31.59 -21.07 1.57
CA ASP A 194 -31.06 -20.44 0.36
C ASP A 194 -29.68 -19.84 0.66
N CYS A 195 -28.61 -20.39 0.08
CA CYS A 195 -27.24 -19.89 0.23
C CYS A 195 -27.08 -18.42 -0.17
N PHE A 196 -27.89 -17.99 -1.13
CA PHE A 196 -27.89 -16.65 -1.70
C PHE A 196 -29.30 -16.03 -1.68
N PHE A 197 -29.36 -14.79 -2.12
CA PHE A 197 -30.54 -13.95 -2.22
C PHE A 197 -31.43 -14.30 -3.43
N ARG A 198 -32.60 -13.67 -3.51
CA ARG A 198 -33.53 -13.84 -4.65
C ARG A 198 -33.61 -12.63 -5.57
N GLU A 199 -33.51 -11.42 -5.01
CA GLU A 199 -33.78 -10.18 -5.72
C GLU A 199 -32.90 -9.05 -5.14
N ALA A 200 -32.26 -8.27 -6.01
CA ALA A 200 -31.67 -6.97 -5.69
C ALA A 200 -32.22 -5.93 -6.66
N ARG A 201 -32.47 -4.71 -6.17
CA ARG A 201 -32.84 -3.56 -7.00
C ARG A 201 -32.46 -2.26 -6.35
N GLY A 202 -32.00 -1.27 -7.11
CA GLY A 202 -31.55 -0.01 -6.51
C GLY A 202 -31.09 1.07 -7.48
N GLU A 203 -30.87 2.25 -6.91
CA GLU A 203 -30.26 3.40 -7.57
C GLU A 203 -29.02 3.85 -6.78
N GLU A 204 -27.89 4.09 -7.47
CA GLU A 204 -26.76 4.85 -6.93
C GLU A 204 -26.39 6.00 -7.87
N VAL A 205 -26.25 7.20 -7.30
CA VAL A 205 -25.81 8.42 -7.98
C VAL A 205 -24.51 8.90 -7.36
N VAL A 206 -23.42 8.83 -8.14
CA VAL A 206 -22.07 9.20 -7.71
C VAL A 206 -21.61 10.44 -8.48
N ARG A 207 -20.86 11.33 -7.82
CA ARG A 207 -20.16 12.46 -8.43
C ARG A 207 -18.65 12.34 -8.18
N ALA A 208 -17.87 12.17 -9.23
CA ALA A 208 -16.41 12.15 -9.16
C ALA A 208 -15.81 13.46 -9.68
N ARG A 209 -14.90 14.06 -8.90
CA ARG A 209 -14.09 15.21 -9.34
C ARG A 209 -12.76 14.72 -9.94
N LEU A 210 -12.62 14.81 -11.26
CA LEU A 210 -11.41 14.39 -11.98
C LEU A 210 -10.36 15.51 -12.13
N GLY A 211 -10.69 16.76 -11.75
CA GLY A 211 -9.78 17.88 -11.80
C GLY A 211 -10.39 19.18 -11.26
N LYS A 212 -9.71 20.33 -11.46
CA LYS A 212 -10.24 21.63 -11.02
C LYS A 212 -11.60 21.94 -11.67
N GLN A 213 -11.74 21.72 -12.98
CA GLN A 213 -12.97 21.99 -13.77
C GLN A 213 -13.67 20.74 -14.32
N THR A 214 -13.07 19.54 -14.19
CA THR A 214 -13.65 18.30 -14.72
C THR A 214 -14.47 17.57 -13.65
N ARG A 215 -15.74 17.28 -13.96
CA ARG A 215 -16.67 16.55 -13.09
C ARG A 215 -17.37 15.45 -13.89
N VAL A 216 -17.58 14.30 -13.27
CA VAL A 216 -18.45 13.23 -13.80
C VAL A 216 -19.55 12.98 -12.78
N ARG A 217 -20.79 12.87 -13.24
CA ARG A 217 -21.91 12.32 -12.48
C ARG A 217 -22.36 11.05 -13.18
N THR A 218 -22.51 9.96 -12.42
CA THR A 218 -23.03 8.69 -12.91
C THR A 218 -24.29 8.37 -12.11
N ARG A 219 -25.39 8.04 -12.79
CA ARG A 219 -26.59 7.39 -12.22
C ARG A 219 -26.58 5.94 -12.68
N SER A 220 -26.69 5.02 -11.73
CA SER A 220 -26.80 3.58 -11.93
C SER A 220 -28.16 3.14 -11.42
N GLU A 221 -28.98 2.56 -12.29
CA GLU A 221 -30.22 1.86 -11.94
C GLU A 221 -30.06 0.40 -12.30
N LEU A 222 -30.46 -0.51 -11.41
CA LEU A 222 -30.29 -1.94 -11.64
C LEU A 222 -31.37 -2.81 -11.00
N GLU A 223 -31.47 -4.00 -11.59
CA GLU A 223 -32.20 -5.16 -11.09
C GLU A 223 -31.31 -6.41 -11.24
N LEU A 224 -31.32 -7.28 -10.23
CA LEU A 224 -30.59 -8.54 -10.21
C LEU A 224 -31.48 -9.64 -9.62
N THR A 225 -31.96 -10.54 -10.46
CA THR A 225 -32.92 -11.59 -10.09
C THR A 225 -32.29 -12.98 -10.18
N LEU A 226 -32.55 -13.84 -9.20
CA LEU A 226 -32.13 -15.24 -9.21
C LEU A 226 -32.87 -15.98 -10.34
N ASP A 227 -32.10 -16.44 -11.34
CA ASP A 227 -32.61 -17.03 -12.56
C ASP A 227 -32.20 -18.50 -12.67
N GLN A 228 -33.05 -19.38 -12.13
CA GLN A 228 -32.84 -20.84 -12.22
C GLN A 228 -33.02 -21.40 -13.65
N SER A 229 -33.66 -20.65 -14.56
CA SER A 229 -33.74 -21.06 -15.98
C SER A 229 -32.40 -20.87 -16.69
N ALA A 230 -31.58 -19.92 -16.22
CA ALA A 230 -30.20 -19.71 -16.64
C ALA A 230 -29.18 -20.46 -15.75
N ALA A 231 -29.58 -21.53 -15.06
CA ALA A 231 -28.66 -22.38 -14.30
C ALA A 231 -27.77 -23.23 -15.24
N LEU A 232 -26.50 -23.42 -14.87
CA LEU A 232 -25.56 -24.24 -15.61
C LEU A 232 -25.74 -25.73 -15.28
N ALA A 233 -25.56 -26.60 -16.29
CA ALA A 233 -25.50 -28.04 -16.09
C ALA A 233 -24.30 -28.45 -15.21
N ARG A 234 -24.42 -29.51 -14.42
CA ARG A 234 -23.43 -29.90 -13.37
C ARG A 234 -22.05 -30.26 -13.91
N ASP A 235 -21.98 -30.67 -15.17
CA ASP A 235 -20.78 -31.00 -15.94
C ASP A 235 -20.11 -29.79 -16.59
N HIS A 236 -20.75 -28.62 -16.58
CA HIS A 236 -20.20 -27.39 -17.13
C HIS A 236 -18.91 -26.97 -16.38
N TRP A 237 -17.87 -26.57 -17.12
CA TRP A 237 -16.51 -26.27 -16.62
C TRP A 237 -16.45 -25.32 -15.42
N PHE A 238 -17.45 -24.46 -15.22
CA PHE A 238 -17.56 -23.58 -14.05
C PHE A 238 -17.63 -24.35 -12.72
N PHE A 239 -18.17 -25.57 -12.73
CA PHE A 239 -18.17 -26.48 -11.57
C PHE A 239 -16.82 -27.18 -11.33
N ALA A 240 -15.93 -27.21 -12.33
CA ALA A 240 -14.59 -27.77 -12.23
C ALA A 240 -13.51 -26.76 -11.77
N LEU A 241 -13.89 -25.48 -11.54
CA LEU A 241 -12.97 -24.48 -10.96
C LEU A 241 -12.63 -24.83 -9.51
N ASP A 242 -11.34 -24.83 -9.17
CA ASP A 242 -10.81 -24.95 -7.81
C ASP A 242 -10.33 -23.59 -7.28
N SER A 243 -9.68 -23.54 -6.11
CA SER A 243 -9.12 -22.29 -5.58
C SER A 243 -7.86 -21.78 -6.30
N ASP A 244 -7.31 -22.52 -7.27
CA ASP A 244 -6.07 -22.17 -7.97
C ASP A 244 -6.36 -21.52 -9.33
N ILE A 245 -6.47 -20.19 -9.32
CA ILE A 245 -6.70 -19.34 -10.51
C ILE A 245 -5.72 -19.58 -11.68
N ARG A 246 -4.58 -20.24 -11.45
CA ARG A 246 -3.61 -20.61 -12.50
C ARG A 246 -4.09 -21.75 -13.40
N ARG A 247 -5.13 -22.49 -12.98
CA ARG A 247 -5.77 -23.60 -13.72
C ARG A 247 -7.03 -23.19 -14.49
N TRP A 248 -7.51 -21.96 -14.27
CA TRP A 248 -8.82 -21.52 -14.75
C TRP A 248 -8.81 -21.17 -16.26
N PRO A 249 -9.95 -21.23 -16.97
CA PRO A 249 -10.03 -20.82 -18.37
C PRO A 249 -9.58 -19.36 -18.57
N GLY A 250 -8.70 -19.16 -19.56
CA GLY A 250 -8.06 -17.86 -19.81
C GLY A 250 -6.77 -17.63 -19.00
N ALA A 251 -6.46 -18.45 -18.01
CA ALA A 251 -5.13 -18.49 -17.43
C ALA A 251 -4.13 -18.91 -18.50
N ARG A 252 -3.20 -18.02 -18.83
CA ARG A 252 -2.03 -18.41 -19.62
C ARG A 252 -1.12 -19.18 -18.66
N PRO A 253 -0.88 -20.49 -18.85
CA PRO A 253 0.12 -21.17 -18.05
C PRO A 253 1.44 -20.44 -18.22
N LYS A 254 2.07 -20.02 -17.10
CA LYS A 254 3.43 -19.49 -17.14
C LYS A 254 4.31 -20.64 -17.64
N ALA A 255 4.69 -20.58 -18.92
CA ALA A 255 5.44 -21.63 -19.58
C ALA A 255 6.67 -21.96 -18.73
N GLN A 256 6.67 -23.16 -18.15
CA GLN A 256 7.83 -23.63 -17.40
C GLN A 256 8.92 -23.91 -18.43
N LEU A 257 9.90 -23.01 -18.49
CA LEU A 257 11.08 -23.21 -19.32
C LEU A 257 11.79 -24.45 -18.81
N ASP A 258 11.87 -25.44 -19.70
CA ASP A 258 12.78 -26.59 -19.61
C ASP A 258 14.20 -26.09 -19.25
N PRO A 259 14.99 -26.83 -18.44
CA PRO A 259 16.29 -26.36 -17.98
C PRO A 259 17.22 -25.87 -19.10
N GLY A 260 17.25 -26.54 -20.26
CA GLY A 260 18.08 -26.09 -21.39
C GLY A 260 17.58 -24.78 -22.01
N GLN A 261 16.25 -24.63 -22.16
CA GLN A 261 15.65 -23.37 -22.62
C GLN A 261 15.83 -22.24 -21.62
N ARG A 262 15.84 -22.55 -20.32
CA ARG A 262 16.08 -21.58 -19.25
C ARG A 262 17.49 -21.02 -19.32
N GLU A 263 18.50 -21.89 -19.31
CA GLU A 263 19.90 -21.48 -19.37
C GLU A 263 20.18 -20.66 -20.63
N GLN A 264 19.75 -21.13 -21.80
CA GLN A 264 19.91 -20.42 -23.07
C GLN A 264 19.28 -19.01 -23.03
N ARG A 265 18.05 -18.87 -22.50
CA ARG A 265 17.37 -17.58 -22.45
C ARG A 265 17.93 -16.62 -21.40
N LEU A 266 18.42 -17.12 -20.26
CA LEU A 266 19.12 -16.32 -19.26
C LEU A 266 20.51 -15.85 -19.77
N ALA A 267 21.23 -16.71 -20.49
CA ALA A 267 22.48 -16.34 -21.16
C ALA A 267 22.26 -15.26 -22.24
N ALA A 268 21.24 -15.42 -23.09
CA ALA A 268 20.85 -14.41 -24.08
C ALA A 268 20.46 -13.07 -23.43
N LEU A 269 19.72 -13.10 -22.32
CA LEU A 269 19.41 -11.89 -21.55
C LEU A 269 20.68 -11.26 -20.96
N LYS A 270 21.62 -12.05 -20.41
CA LYS A 270 22.89 -11.53 -19.88
C LYS A 270 23.67 -10.75 -20.95
N GLN A 271 23.76 -11.29 -22.17
CA GLN A 271 24.44 -10.61 -23.29
C GLN A 271 23.70 -9.35 -23.74
N ALA A 272 22.38 -9.42 -23.95
CA ALA A 272 21.59 -8.24 -24.35
C ALA A 272 21.64 -7.09 -23.32
N LEU A 273 21.82 -7.40 -22.03
CA LEU A 273 22.03 -6.41 -20.97
C LEU A 273 23.48 -5.87 -20.92
N LEU A 274 24.49 -6.69 -21.26
CA LEU A 274 25.88 -6.25 -21.43
C LEU A 274 26.03 -5.30 -22.63
N GLU A 275 25.50 -5.67 -23.79
CA GLU A 275 25.48 -4.84 -25.01
C GLU A 275 24.79 -3.48 -24.78
N SER A 276 23.77 -3.44 -23.94
CA SER A 276 23.05 -2.22 -23.57
C SER A 276 23.55 -1.54 -22.28
N ALA A 277 24.69 -1.95 -21.73
CA ALA A 277 25.29 -1.35 -20.53
C ALA A 277 25.76 0.11 -20.73
N GLY A 278 25.74 0.64 -21.96
CA GLY A 278 25.92 2.07 -22.26
C GLY A 278 24.64 2.88 -22.45
N ASP A 279 23.48 2.25 -22.70
CA ASP A 279 22.22 2.93 -23.03
C ASP A 279 21.12 2.57 -22.02
N ASP A 280 20.77 3.53 -21.16
CA ASP A 280 19.67 3.45 -20.20
C ASP A 280 18.32 3.08 -20.84
N ARG A 281 18.03 3.56 -22.05
CA ARG A 281 16.76 3.30 -22.74
C ARG A 281 16.75 1.90 -23.37
N GLY A 282 17.87 1.47 -23.93
CA GLY A 282 18.11 0.12 -24.43
C GLY A 282 18.02 -0.91 -23.31
N PHE A 283 18.74 -0.68 -22.21
CA PHE A 283 18.76 -1.57 -21.04
C PHE A 283 17.37 -1.75 -20.43
N LEU A 284 16.63 -0.66 -20.23
CA LEU A 284 15.23 -0.71 -19.77
C LEU A 284 14.29 -1.40 -20.76
N ARG A 285 14.60 -1.41 -22.07
CA ARG A 285 13.83 -2.11 -23.11
C ARG A 285 14.11 -3.60 -23.10
N GLN A 286 15.39 -4.00 -23.08
CA GLN A 286 15.81 -5.41 -23.05
C GLN A 286 15.36 -6.11 -21.74
N LEU A 287 15.47 -5.43 -20.60
CA LEU A 287 14.97 -6.00 -19.35
C LEU A 287 13.44 -6.17 -19.37
N ARG A 288 12.70 -5.25 -20.02
CA ARG A 288 11.23 -5.33 -20.14
C ARG A 288 10.74 -6.38 -21.16
N SER A 289 11.44 -6.60 -22.26
CA SER A 289 11.06 -7.64 -23.23
C SER A 289 11.22 -9.04 -22.65
N ALA A 290 12.15 -9.24 -21.70
CA ALA A 290 12.37 -10.48 -20.96
C ALA A 290 11.70 -10.53 -19.57
N GLN A 291 10.55 -9.86 -19.40
CA GLN A 291 9.83 -9.83 -18.10
C GLN A 291 9.42 -11.22 -17.58
N ASP A 292 9.25 -12.20 -18.47
CA ASP A 292 8.95 -13.59 -18.11
C ASP A 292 10.13 -14.33 -17.44
N LEU A 293 11.36 -13.87 -17.67
CA LEU A 293 12.58 -14.41 -17.03
C LEU A 293 12.84 -13.81 -15.63
N TRP A 294 12.14 -12.74 -15.23
CA TRP A 294 12.39 -12.06 -13.94
C TRP A 294 12.29 -12.95 -12.69
N PRO A 295 11.41 -13.97 -12.60
CA PRO A 295 11.37 -14.90 -11.47
C PRO A 295 12.65 -15.75 -11.31
N LEU A 296 13.55 -15.74 -12.30
CA LEU A 296 14.74 -16.58 -12.43
C LEU A 296 16.05 -15.78 -12.35
N LEU A 297 15.98 -14.45 -12.14
CA LEU A 297 17.16 -13.57 -12.05
C LEU A 297 18.13 -13.95 -10.92
N SER A 298 17.66 -14.69 -9.90
CA SER A 298 18.51 -15.29 -8.88
C SER A 298 19.53 -16.25 -9.47
N GLU A 299 19.18 -17.03 -10.49
CA GLU A 299 20.09 -17.98 -11.15
C GLU A 299 21.24 -17.25 -11.85
N MET A 300 20.95 -16.11 -12.50
CA MET A 300 21.96 -15.20 -13.09
C MET A 300 22.87 -14.55 -12.04
N LEU A 301 22.46 -14.48 -10.77
CA LEU A 301 23.19 -13.83 -9.67
C LEU A 301 23.91 -14.83 -8.75
N SER A 302 23.51 -16.11 -8.74
CA SER A 302 24.03 -17.14 -7.80
C SER A 302 25.27 -17.90 -8.30
N GLY A 303 25.58 -17.84 -9.60
CA GLY A 303 26.75 -18.52 -10.19
C GLY A 303 28.05 -17.72 -10.00
N GLN A 304 28.79 -17.47 -11.09
CA GLN A 304 29.90 -16.49 -11.13
C GLN A 304 29.45 -15.02 -10.91
N GLY A 305 28.20 -14.82 -10.49
CA GLY A 305 27.54 -13.53 -10.35
C GLY A 305 27.32 -12.77 -11.67
N LEU A 306 26.81 -11.55 -11.49
CA LEU A 306 26.97 -10.48 -12.47
C LEU A 306 28.10 -9.56 -12.03
N GLU A 307 28.84 -9.04 -13.01
CA GLU A 307 29.82 -7.96 -12.82
C GLU A 307 29.18 -6.77 -12.10
N ASP A 308 29.97 -6.00 -11.36
CA ASP A 308 29.41 -5.01 -10.43
C ASP A 308 28.53 -3.96 -11.11
N GLU A 309 28.98 -3.47 -12.27
CA GLU A 309 28.25 -2.51 -13.11
C GLU A 309 26.91 -3.09 -13.58
N LEU A 310 26.94 -4.32 -14.11
CA LEU A 310 25.77 -5.00 -14.66
C LEU A 310 24.72 -5.32 -13.58
N SER A 311 25.18 -5.79 -12.41
CA SER A 311 24.33 -5.94 -11.23
C SER A 311 23.71 -4.59 -10.82
N ARG A 312 24.53 -3.54 -10.67
CA ARG A 312 24.06 -2.21 -10.26
C ARG A 312 23.02 -1.66 -11.25
N ARG A 313 23.25 -1.82 -12.55
CA ARG A 313 22.28 -1.50 -13.62
C ARG A 313 21.00 -2.35 -13.56
N LEU A 314 21.09 -3.66 -13.29
CA LEU A 314 19.91 -4.52 -13.15
C LEU A 314 18.99 -4.04 -12.02
N PHE A 315 19.54 -3.79 -10.83
CA PHE A 315 18.74 -3.33 -9.69
C PHE A 315 18.20 -1.90 -9.88
N TRP A 316 19.00 -0.99 -10.45
CA TRP A 316 18.52 0.32 -10.89
C TRP A 316 17.33 0.18 -11.85
N ALA A 317 17.45 -0.67 -12.88
CA ALA A 317 16.43 -0.85 -13.90
C ALA A 317 15.14 -1.44 -13.32
N LEU A 318 15.22 -2.47 -12.47
CA LEU A 318 14.04 -3.04 -11.78
C LEU A 318 13.31 -1.99 -10.92
N SER A 319 14.05 -1.13 -10.20
CA SER A 319 13.45 -0.03 -9.44
C SER A 319 12.84 1.06 -10.34
N ARG A 320 13.48 1.35 -11.48
CA ARG A 320 13.05 2.38 -12.45
C ARG A 320 11.87 1.93 -13.31
N ILE A 321 11.66 0.62 -13.44
CA ILE A 321 10.50 0.02 -14.10
C ILE A 321 9.23 0.18 -13.25
N ASP A 322 9.36 0.10 -11.91
CA ASP A 322 8.30 0.25 -10.89
C ASP A 322 6.96 -0.41 -11.27
N SER A 323 6.98 -1.73 -11.52
CA SER A 323 5.78 -2.51 -11.84
C SER A 323 5.55 -3.62 -10.81
N PRO A 324 4.32 -4.17 -10.65
CA PRO A 324 4.07 -5.26 -9.69
C PRO A 324 4.97 -6.48 -9.93
N ALA A 325 5.35 -6.75 -11.18
CA ALA A 325 6.28 -7.81 -11.54
C ALA A 325 7.75 -7.48 -11.20
N SER A 326 8.21 -6.23 -11.36
CA SER A 326 9.58 -5.87 -10.93
C SER A 326 9.68 -5.81 -9.40
N VAL A 327 8.57 -5.48 -8.72
CA VAL A 327 8.43 -5.54 -7.27
C VAL A 327 8.41 -7.00 -6.75
N ASP A 328 7.71 -7.95 -7.38
CA ASP A 328 7.83 -9.38 -7.01
C ASP A 328 9.25 -9.91 -7.27
N ALA A 329 9.87 -9.58 -8.40
CA ALA A 329 11.25 -9.94 -8.71
C ALA A 329 12.23 -9.43 -7.63
N LEU A 330 12.16 -8.15 -7.28
CA LEU A 330 12.95 -7.57 -6.19
C LEU A 330 12.64 -8.23 -4.84
N SER A 331 11.37 -8.56 -4.56
CA SER A 331 11.00 -9.26 -3.32
C SER A 331 11.65 -10.65 -3.20
N ARG A 332 11.85 -11.36 -4.32
CA ARG A 332 12.58 -12.63 -4.37
C ARG A 332 14.05 -12.41 -4.05
N LEU A 333 14.70 -11.49 -4.77
CA LEU A 333 16.14 -11.21 -4.67
C LEU A 333 16.57 -10.67 -3.28
N VAL A 334 15.65 -10.09 -2.50
CA VAL A 334 15.91 -9.68 -1.11
C VAL A 334 16.03 -10.87 -0.14
N VAL A 335 15.21 -11.91 -0.32
CA VAL A 335 15.06 -13.02 0.65
C VAL A 335 15.74 -14.33 0.22
N MET A 336 16.29 -14.37 -0.99
CA MET A 336 17.04 -15.52 -1.49
C MET A 336 18.51 -15.44 -1.05
N ASP A 337 19.13 -16.62 -0.94
CA ASP A 337 20.57 -16.71 -0.71
C ASP A 337 21.31 -16.20 -1.96
N LEU A 338 21.97 -15.07 -1.80
CA LEU A 338 22.68 -14.29 -2.80
C LEU A 338 23.77 -13.48 -2.08
N PRO A 339 24.86 -13.09 -2.76
CA PRO A 339 25.90 -12.25 -2.14
C PRO A 339 25.30 -11.01 -1.46
N GLN A 340 25.74 -10.68 -0.25
CA GLN A 340 25.19 -9.57 0.56
C GLN A 340 25.10 -8.24 -0.23
N ARG A 341 26.09 -7.99 -1.10
CA ARG A 341 26.11 -6.88 -2.08
C ARG A 341 24.82 -6.77 -2.88
N ASP A 342 24.33 -7.89 -3.39
CA ASP A 342 23.24 -7.94 -4.36
C ASP A 342 21.88 -8.11 -3.67
N ARG A 343 21.83 -8.82 -2.52
CA ARG A 343 20.68 -8.72 -1.58
C ARG A 343 20.46 -7.26 -1.12
N TYR A 344 21.52 -6.53 -0.77
CA TYR A 344 21.43 -5.12 -0.38
C TYR A 344 20.96 -4.22 -1.53
N ARG A 345 21.47 -4.41 -2.75
CA ARG A 345 20.98 -3.71 -3.94
C ARG A 345 19.51 -4.02 -4.24
N ALA A 346 19.08 -5.28 -4.09
CA ALA A 346 17.68 -5.67 -4.18
C ALA A 346 16.81 -4.94 -3.15
N LEU A 347 17.28 -4.82 -1.90
CA LEU A 347 16.58 -4.15 -0.81
C LEU A 347 16.43 -2.64 -1.05
N VAL A 348 17.52 -1.97 -1.47
CA VAL A 348 17.50 -0.54 -1.81
C VAL A 348 16.59 -0.28 -3.01
N ALA A 349 16.66 -1.11 -4.06
CA ALA A 349 15.77 -1.04 -5.20
C ALA A 349 14.29 -1.27 -4.82
N LEU A 350 14.01 -2.25 -3.95
CA LEU A 350 12.65 -2.52 -3.48
C LEU A 350 12.09 -1.35 -2.66
N HIS A 351 12.90 -0.74 -1.81
CA HIS A 351 12.50 0.39 -0.97
C HIS A 351 12.14 1.66 -1.78
N THR A 352 12.77 1.90 -2.93
CA THR A 352 12.44 3.07 -3.77
C THR A 352 11.22 2.89 -4.67
N THR A 353 10.75 1.65 -4.90
CA THR A 353 9.53 1.36 -5.67
C THR A 353 8.24 1.80 -4.93
N ARG A 354 7.20 2.11 -5.71
CA ARG A 354 5.86 2.52 -5.22
C ARG A 354 4.73 1.64 -5.73
N SER A 355 4.99 0.74 -6.67
CA SER A 355 3.97 -0.15 -7.24
C SER A 355 3.48 -1.20 -6.24
N LYS A 356 2.22 -1.66 -6.41
CA LYS A 356 1.55 -2.69 -5.61
C LYS A 356 2.43 -3.93 -5.44
N LEU A 357 2.54 -4.43 -4.21
CA LEU A 357 3.02 -5.81 -3.96
C LEU A 357 1.94 -6.80 -4.40
N LEU A 358 2.33 -7.82 -5.16
CA LEU A 358 1.48 -9.00 -5.39
C LEU A 358 1.32 -9.78 -4.07
N PRO A 359 0.23 -10.55 -3.88
CA PRO A 359 -0.04 -11.24 -2.61
C PRO A 359 1.11 -12.16 -2.18
N GLU A 360 1.75 -12.85 -3.11
CA GLU A 360 2.91 -13.72 -2.88
C GLU A 360 4.15 -12.92 -2.46
N ALA A 361 4.35 -11.73 -3.03
CA ALA A 361 5.44 -10.83 -2.68
C ALA A 361 5.24 -10.22 -1.29
N GLU A 362 4.01 -9.84 -0.94
CA GLU A 362 3.66 -9.40 0.41
C GLU A 362 3.89 -10.52 1.44
N GLN A 363 3.35 -11.72 1.19
CA GLN A 363 3.47 -12.87 2.08
C GLN A 363 4.93 -13.31 2.25
N ARG A 364 5.73 -13.29 1.18
CA ARG A 364 7.18 -13.57 1.19
C ARG A 364 7.91 -12.62 2.15
N LEU A 365 7.69 -11.32 2.03
CA LEU A 365 8.36 -10.31 2.86
C LEU A 365 7.87 -10.35 4.32
N GLN A 366 6.58 -10.64 4.56
CA GLN A 366 6.04 -10.86 5.91
C GLN A 366 6.62 -12.12 6.58
N ASN A 367 6.78 -13.21 5.83
CA ASN A 367 7.40 -14.44 6.33
C ASN A 367 8.88 -14.19 6.69
N HIS A 368 9.61 -13.45 5.85
CA HIS A 368 10.99 -13.06 6.13
C HIS A 368 11.09 -12.15 7.37
N LEU A 369 10.20 -11.16 7.53
CA LEU A 369 10.15 -10.34 8.75
C LEU A 369 9.96 -11.18 10.01
N ARG A 370 9.08 -12.19 9.99
CA ARG A 370 8.89 -13.11 11.13
C ARG A 370 10.11 -13.99 11.39
N GLN A 371 10.77 -14.49 10.34
CA GLN A 371 12.03 -15.24 10.50
C GLN A 371 13.09 -14.36 11.18
N LEU A 372 13.19 -13.09 10.80
CA LEU A 372 14.11 -12.11 11.40
C LEU A 372 13.68 -11.60 12.79
N ALA A 373 12.44 -11.82 13.20
CA ALA A 373 12.01 -11.65 14.59
C ALA A 373 12.41 -12.84 15.48
N LEU A 374 12.48 -14.07 14.92
CA LEU A 374 12.65 -15.30 15.69
C LEU A 374 14.06 -15.91 15.66
N ALA A 375 14.91 -15.60 14.68
CA ALA A 375 16.27 -16.10 14.62
C ALA A 375 17.16 -15.53 15.76
N PRO A 376 18.24 -16.22 16.18
CA PRO A 376 19.26 -15.68 17.10
C PRO A 376 20.34 -14.84 16.38
N ASP A 377 20.76 -15.23 15.17
CA ASP A 377 21.99 -14.72 14.52
C ASP A 377 21.74 -14.01 13.16
N ALA A 378 20.99 -12.91 13.15
CA ALA A 378 20.68 -12.15 11.92
C ALA A 378 21.74 -11.09 11.64
N ASP A 379 22.08 -10.92 10.36
CA ASP A 379 23.20 -10.07 9.97
C ASP A 379 22.84 -8.56 9.88
N SER A 380 23.82 -7.73 9.55
CA SER A 380 23.64 -6.27 9.42
C SER A 380 22.68 -5.87 8.29
N LEU A 381 22.50 -6.73 7.29
CA LEU A 381 21.62 -6.55 6.14
C LEU A 381 20.19 -7.03 6.44
N ASP A 382 20.03 -8.09 7.22
CA ASP A 382 18.74 -8.50 7.79
C ASP A 382 18.19 -7.40 8.71
N LEU A 383 19.04 -6.80 9.55
CA LEU A 383 18.68 -5.61 10.32
C LEU A 383 18.45 -4.38 9.42
N ALA A 384 19.02 -4.30 8.23
CA ALA A 384 18.67 -3.26 7.26
C ALA A 384 17.29 -3.53 6.63
N PHE A 385 16.94 -4.79 6.36
CA PHE A 385 15.62 -5.20 5.88
C PHE A 385 14.52 -4.78 6.86
N VAL A 386 14.64 -5.11 8.15
CA VAL A 386 13.64 -4.74 9.17
C VAL A 386 13.38 -3.23 9.19
N ARG A 387 14.44 -2.42 9.11
CA ARG A 387 14.32 -0.95 9.02
C ARG A 387 13.62 -0.51 7.74
N MET A 388 14.04 -1.02 6.59
CA MET A 388 13.55 -0.56 5.29
C MET A 388 12.13 -1.07 4.96
N TYR A 389 11.67 -2.13 5.63
CA TYR A 389 10.33 -2.71 5.50
C TYR A 389 9.22 -1.71 5.90
N GLY A 390 9.38 -0.92 6.97
CA GLY A 390 8.42 0.13 7.31
C GLY A 390 8.32 1.22 6.25
N GLY A 391 9.44 1.52 5.59
CA GLY A 391 9.46 2.42 4.44
C GLY A 391 8.69 1.90 3.22
N LEU A 392 8.46 0.58 3.10
CA LEU A 392 7.61 0.01 2.05
C LEU A 392 6.12 0.36 2.27
N ALA A 393 5.69 0.55 3.52
CA ALA A 393 4.37 1.10 3.81
C ALA A 393 4.33 2.59 3.43
N GLY A 394 5.31 3.36 3.89
CA GLY A 394 5.41 4.80 3.60
C GLY A 394 5.41 5.13 2.10
N SER A 395 6.19 4.40 1.28
CA SER A 395 6.25 4.62 -0.18
C SER A 395 4.96 4.25 -0.93
N ARG A 396 4.03 3.54 -0.27
CA ARG A 396 2.80 2.98 -0.86
C ARG A 396 1.50 3.50 -0.24
N ALA A 397 1.54 4.19 0.90
CA ALA A 397 0.36 4.60 1.66
C ALA A 397 -0.67 5.39 0.84
N GLU A 398 -0.22 6.31 -0.03
CA GLU A 398 -1.07 7.11 -0.92
C GLU A 398 -1.92 6.26 -1.88
N LYS A 399 -1.31 5.23 -2.50
CA LYS A 399 -1.93 4.44 -3.57
C LYS A 399 -2.54 3.12 -3.09
N HIS A 400 -2.00 2.56 -2.01
CA HIS A 400 -2.30 1.22 -1.53
C HIS A 400 -2.41 1.20 0.01
N PRO A 401 -3.32 2.01 0.62
CA PRO A 401 -3.39 2.17 2.08
C PRO A 401 -3.63 0.86 2.83
N LEU A 402 -4.42 -0.07 2.29
CA LEU A 402 -4.64 -1.41 2.88
C LEU A 402 -3.37 -2.27 2.93
N LEU A 403 -2.46 -2.13 1.95
CA LEU A 403 -1.18 -2.82 1.91
C LEU A 403 -0.20 -2.19 2.89
N ALA A 404 -0.14 -0.85 2.94
CA ALA A 404 0.65 -0.10 3.91
C ALA A 404 0.23 -0.45 5.35
N GLY A 405 -1.07 -0.55 5.62
CA GLY A 405 -1.62 -1.04 6.90
C GLY A 405 -1.13 -2.44 7.26
N ARG A 406 -1.22 -3.43 6.36
CA ARG A 406 -0.75 -4.80 6.65
C ARG A 406 0.76 -4.91 6.88
N ILE A 407 1.57 -4.10 6.18
CA ILE A 407 3.02 -3.99 6.39
C ILE A 407 3.30 -3.44 7.80
N ARG A 408 2.64 -2.34 8.18
CA ARG A 408 2.72 -1.72 9.50
C ARG A 408 2.26 -2.66 10.63
N ASP A 409 1.09 -3.28 10.48
CA ASP A 409 0.53 -4.21 11.47
C ASP A 409 1.39 -5.48 11.62
N GLY A 410 2.19 -5.81 10.60
CA GLY A 410 3.27 -6.80 10.68
C GLY A 410 4.41 -6.34 11.58
N LEU A 411 4.94 -5.12 11.40
CA LEU A 411 6.00 -4.58 12.27
C LEU A 411 5.59 -4.52 13.74
N TYR A 412 4.40 -4.03 14.05
CA TYR A 412 3.92 -3.90 15.43
C TYR A 412 3.83 -5.27 16.13
N ARG A 413 3.39 -6.30 15.40
CA ARG A 413 3.29 -7.68 15.90
C ARG A 413 4.66 -8.31 16.12
N GLU A 414 5.52 -8.28 15.11
CA GLU A 414 6.79 -9.00 15.16
C GLU A 414 7.84 -8.27 16.06
N LEU A 415 7.67 -6.97 16.36
CA LEU A 415 8.41 -6.25 17.41
C LEU A 415 8.29 -6.90 18.80
N GLN A 416 7.09 -7.39 19.16
CA GLN A 416 6.88 -8.04 20.47
C GLN A 416 7.59 -9.40 20.53
N ASN A 417 7.59 -10.13 19.41
CA ASN A 417 8.28 -11.41 19.25
C ASN A 417 9.82 -11.26 19.21
N ALA A 418 10.32 -10.11 18.77
CA ALA A 418 11.76 -9.89 18.59
C ALA A 418 12.56 -9.93 19.91
N PRO A 419 13.76 -10.54 19.93
CA PRO A 419 14.68 -10.46 21.06
C PRO A 419 15.18 -9.01 21.27
N LYS A 420 15.60 -8.68 22.49
CA LYS A 420 15.84 -7.28 22.93
C LYS A 420 16.80 -6.52 22.02
N GLU A 421 17.82 -7.23 21.55
CA GLU A 421 18.94 -6.78 20.73
C GLU A 421 18.47 -6.31 19.33
N ARG A 422 17.29 -6.76 18.89
CA ARG A 422 16.71 -6.45 17.57
C ARG A 422 15.60 -5.44 17.61
N ARG A 423 14.96 -5.24 18.76
CA ARG A 423 13.90 -4.23 18.94
C ARG A 423 14.32 -2.84 18.44
N PRO A 424 15.58 -2.36 18.62
CA PRO A 424 16.04 -1.10 18.00
C PRO A 424 15.88 -1.03 16.47
N ALA A 425 16.05 -2.14 15.74
CA ALA A 425 15.85 -2.16 14.29
C ALA A 425 14.35 -2.14 13.90
N PHE A 426 13.49 -2.79 14.69
CA PHE A 426 12.03 -2.68 14.55
C PHE A 426 11.55 -1.25 14.86
N ILE A 427 12.10 -0.58 15.88
CA ILE A 427 11.81 0.83 16.21
C ILE A 427 12.30 1.79 15.10
N ASP A 428 13.51 1.59 14.57
CA ASP A 428 13.97 2.33 13.38
C ASP A 428 13.02 2.14 12.19
N GLY A 429 12.44 0.94 12.04
CA GLY A 429 11.44 0.58 11.03
C GLY A 429 10.06 1.20 11.26
N ILE A 430 9.59 1.26 12.50
CA ILE A 430 8.37 1.98 12.88
C ILE A 430 8.54 3.48 12.60
N GLY A 431 9.69 4.08 12.93
CA GLY A 431 10.01 5.45 12.53
C GLY A 431 10.05 5.66 11.01
N ASN A 432 10.39 4.63 10.23
CA ASN A 432 10.37 4.68 8.76
C ASN A 432 8.95 4.58 8.16
N LEU A 433 7.90 4.39 8.96
CA LEU A 433 6.50 4.54 8.51
C LEU A 433 6.15 6.00 8.15
N GLY A 434 6.85 6.98 8.75
CA GLY A 434 6.62 8.41 8.54
C GLY A 434 5.19 8.81 8.87
N SER A 435 4.52 9.49 7.93
CA SER A 435 3.09 9.86 8.05
C SER A 435 2.11 8.68 8.00
N GLY A 436 2.59 7.44 7.84
CA GLY A 436 1.79 6.21 7.98
C GLY A 436 1.76 5.63 9.39
N LEU A 437 2.41 6.28 10.38
CA LEU A 437 2.32 5.93 11.79
C LEU A 437 0.91 6.23 12.33
N ASP A 438 0.43 5.41 13.28
CA ASP A 438 -0.80 5.68 14.04
C ASP A 438 -0.55 5.66 15.56
N ALA A 439 -1.61 5.82 16.34
CA ALA A 439 -1.53 5.88 17.80
C ALA A 439 -0.88 4.64 18.44
N VAL A 440 -1.02 3.44 17.85
CA VAL A 440 -0.35 2.23 18.34
C VAL A 440 1.15 2.31 18.07
N GLY A 441 1.52 2.82 16.90
CA GLY A 441 2.92 3.12 16.58
C GLY A 441 3.54 4.15 17.53
N GLU A 442 2.83 5.24 17.85
CA GLU A 442 3.28 6.26 18.79
C GLU A 442 3.45 5.71 20.22
N GLU A 443 2.47 4.92 20.69
CA GLU A 443 2.55 4.26 22.00
C GLU A 443 3.77 3.33 22.08
N LEU A 444 4.04 2.54 21.05
CA LEU A 444 5.22 1.66 20.97
C LEU A 444 6.54 2.45 20.99
N LEU A 445 6.59 3.67 20.43
CA LEU A 445 7.77 4.55 20.54
C LEU A 445 7.93 5.11 21.97
N GLN A 446 6.84 5.51 22.63
CA GLN A 446 6.87 6.01 24.00
C GLN A 446 7.26 4.91 25.01
N GLN A 447 6.65 3.73 24.93
CA GLN A 447 7.04 2.55 25.72
C GLN A 447 8.51 2.17 25.49
N SER A 448 8.99 2.29 24.26
CA SER A 448 10.39 2.03 23.90
C SER A 448 11.37 3.02 24.53
N LEU A 449 11.01 4.31 24.61
CA LEU A 449 11.80 5.34 25.27
C LEU A 449 11.91 5.07 26.77
N ALA A 450 10.77 4.78 27.41
CA ALA A 450 10.67 4.48 28.84
C ALA A 450 11.39 3.18 29.26
N SER A 451 11.87 2.36 28.30
CA SER A 451 12.62 1.13 28.59
C SER A 451 14.04 1.37 29.14
N GLY A 452 14.56 2.60 29.05
CA GLY A 452 15.91 2.98 29.54
C GLY A 452 17.09 2.32 28.81
N SER A 453 16.85 1.48 27.79
CA SER A 453 17.92 0.85 27.01
C SER A 453 18.56 1.86 26.06
N PRO A 454 19.90 2.07 26.07
CA PRO A 454 20.57 3.06 25.22
C PRO A 454 20.30 2.87 23.72
N ASP A 455 20.23 1.63 23.24
CA ASP A 455 19.94 1.35 21.82
C ASP A 455 18.47 1.61 21.46
N MET A 456 17.55 1.43 22.42
CA MET A 456 16.13 1.79 22.25
C MET A 456 15.96 3.31 22.27
N GLN A 457 16.58 4.02 23.21
CA GLN A 457 16.62 5.49 23.24
C GLN A 457 17.20 6.06 21.93
N LEU A 458 18.29 5.48 21.42
CA LEU A 458 18.91 5.85 20.14
C LEU A 458 17.96 5.60 18.95
N ALA A 459 17.23 4.48 18.94
CA ALA A 459 16.27 4.16 17.89
C ALA A 459 15.02 5.05 17.94
N VAL A 460 14.47 5.35 19.12
CA VAL A 460 13.32 6.26 19.27
C VAL A 460 13.72 7.69 18.89
N ALA A 461 14.91 8.15 19.31
CA ALA A 461 15.41 9.47 18.90
C ALA A 461 15.53 9.57 17.36
N ARG A 462 15.97 8.51 16.68
CA ARG A 462 15.95 8.41 15.20
C ARG A 462 14.55 8.29 14.61
N ALA A 463 13.61 7.67 15.32
CA ALA A 463 12.23 7.51 14.87
C ALA A 463 11.49 8.85 14.88
N TYR A 464 11.47 9.57 16.01
CA TYR A 464 11.00 10.97 16.08
C TYR A 464 11.80 11.87 15.12
N GLY A 465 13.06 11.52 14.84
CA GLY A 465 13.88 12.09 13.77
C GLY A 465 13.30 12.02 12.35
N LYS A 466 12.27 11.20 12.09
CA LYS A 466 11.65 10.96 10.77
C LYS A 466 10.16 11.34 10.70
N LEU A 467 9.49 11.48 11.84
CA LEU A 467 8.08 11.85 11.92
C LEU A 467 7.85 13.35 11.65
N PRO A 468 6.60 13.76 11.34
CA PRO A 468 6.19 15.15 11.47
C PRO A 468 6.47 15.66 12.90
N ALA A 469 6.85 16.92 13.03
CA ALA A 469 7.18 17.49 14.33
C ALA A 469 5.90 17.61 15.21
N SER A 470 5.94 17.07 16.43
CA SER A 470 4.94 17.34 17.47
C SER A 470 5.60 17.89 18.73
N GLU A 471 4.85 18.61 19.55
CA GLU A 471 5.35 19.15 20.82
C GLU A 471 5.67 18.03 21.82
N ALA A 472 4.89 16.94 21.82
CA ALA A 472 5.15 15.77 22.66
C ALA A 472 6.47 15.05 22.29
N HIS A 473 6.78 14.92 20.99
CA HIS A 473 8.07 14.39 20.54
C HIS A 473 9.22 15.36 20.89
N GLN A 474 9.00 16.67 20.77
CA GLN A 474 10.01 17.68 21.09
C GLN A 474 10.32 17.70 22.59
N ALA A 475 9.31 17.60 23.46
CA ALA A 475 9.49 17.47 24.92
C ALA A 475 10.27 16.21 25.28
N ALA A 476 9.81 15.03 24.84
CA ALA A 476 10.49 13.76 25.12
C ALA A 476 11.94 13.69 24.60
N LEU A 477 12.26 14.43 23.53
CA LEU A 477 13.63 14.60 23.03
C LEU A 477 14.47 15.59 23.86
N LEU A 478 13.86 16.61 24.46
CA LEU A 478 14.53 17.53 25.39
C LEU A 478 14.79 16.86 26.74
N ASP A 479 13.83 16.12 27.29
CA ASP A 479 13.98 15.36 28.54
C ASP A 479 15.15 14.36 28.41
N LEU A 480 15.18 13.59 27.32
CA LEU A 480 16.29 12.70 26.95
C LEU A 480 17.63 13.44 26.73
N LEU A 481 17.63 14.75 26.46
CA LEU A 481 18.87 15.53 26.37
C LEU A 481 19.37 15.96 27.76
N GLU A 482 18.46 16.28 28.68
CA GLU A 482 18.75 16.65 30.07
C GLU A 482 19.29 15.48 30.90
N GLU A 483 18.89 14.23 30.59
CA GLU A 483 19.49 12.99 31.14
C GLU A 483 21.00 12.83 30.82
N ARG A 484 21.55 13.64 29.91
CA ARG A 484 22.95 13.57 29.41
C ARG A 484 23.39 12.16 28.96
N PRO A 485 22.60 11.46 28.11
CA PRO A 485 22.89 10.09 27.67
C PRO A 485 24.15 10.01 26.80
N ALA A 486 24.52 8.80 26.36
CA ALA A 486 25.70 8.58 25.52
C ALA A 486 25.74 9.49 24.27
N VAL A 487 26.95 9.89 23.85
CA VAL A 487 27.18 10.89 22.78
C VAL A 487 26.42 10.56 21.48
N ALA A 488 26.25 9.28 21.13
CA ALA A 488 25.47 8.86 19.96
C ALA A 488 23.97 9.22 20.06
N ILE A 489 23.39 9.09 21.25
CA ILE A 489 22.00 9.46 21.54
C ILE A 489 21.85 10.99 21.48
N GLN A 490 22.72 11.74 22.16
CA GLN A 490 22.72 13.20 22.09
C GLN A 490 22.86 13.70 20.63
N GLN A 491 23.73 13.08 19.82
CA GLN A 491 23.83 13.41 18.40
C GLN A 491 22.54 13.13 17.62
N ALA A 492 21.81 12.06 17.93
CA ALA A 492 20.53 11.72 17.29
C ALA A 492 19.42 12.70 17.72
N VAL A 493 19.32 13.00 19.02
CA VAL A 493 18.39 13.98 19.61
C VAL A 493 18.58 15.36 18.98
N LEU A 494 19.79 15.91 19.01
CA LEU A 494 20.11 17.23 18.44
C LEU A 494 19.88 17.28 16.91
N SER A 495 20.06 16.15 16.20
CA SER A 495 19.75 16.06 14.77
C SER A 495 18.25 16.02 14.49
N SER A 496 17.44 15.64 15.48
CA SER A 496 16.01 15.39 15.36
C SER A 496 15.17 16.58 15.81
N LEU A 497 15.63 17.31 16.83
CA LEU A 497 15.10 18.60 17.28
C LEU A 497 15.32 19.75 16.26
N GLY A 498 16.29 19.62 15.34
CA GLY A 498 16.61 20.68 14.38
C GLY A 498 15.75 20.70 13.11
N ARG A 499 14.46 21.04 13.21
CA ARG A 499 13.50 21.08 12.08
C ARG A 499 12.89 22.47 11.83
N PRO A 500 12.46 22.82 10.60
CA PRO A 500 11.68 24.04 10.33
C PRO A 500 10.41 24.17 11.18
N GLU A 501 9.79 23.06 11.56
CA GLU A 501 8.54 22.97 12.31
C GLU A 501 8.75 22.89 13.84
N SER A 502 9.92 23.31 14.34
CA SER A 502 10.26 23.26 15.77
C SER A 502 9.73 24.49 16.50
N ASN A 503 9.26 24.34 17.74
CA ASN A 503 8.79 25.49 18.51
C ASN A 503 9.97 26.39 19.00
N PRO A 504 9.70 27.64 19.41
CA PRO A 504 10.76 28.56 19.84
C PRO A 504 11.55 28.11 21.08
N GLU A 505 10.96 27.25 21.93
CA GLU A 505 11.65 26.72 23.11
C GLU A 505 12.74 25.71 22.72
N VAL A 506 12.48 24.81 21.76
CA VAL A 506 13.52 23.97 21.15
C VAL A 506 14.65 24.83 20.57
N GLY A 507 14.31 25.98 19.96
CA GLY A 507 15.28 26.98 19.52
C GLY A 507 16.19 27.47 20.66
N ARG A 508 15.61 28.01 21.73
CA ARG A 508 16.35 28.44 22.94
C ARG A 508 17.23 27.33 23.52
N ARG A 509 16.67 26.12 23.69
CA ARG A 509 17.38 24.97 24.26
C ARG A 509 18.57 24.51 23.41
N LEU A 510 18.43 24.49 22.08
CA LEU A 510 19.55 24.21 21.17
C LEU A 510 20.62 25.31 21.21
N LEU A 511 20.25 26.58 21.45
CA LEU A 511 21.20 27.67 21.62
C LEU A 511 21.96 27.55 22.94
N THR A 512 21.27 27.40 24.08
CA THR A 512 21.90 27.18 25.39
C THR A 512 22.88 26.00 25.32
N PHE A 513 22.45 24.88 24.76
CA PHE A 513 23.31 23.71 24.57
C PHE A 513 24.55 24.02 23.70
N ALA A 514 24.44 24.84 22.65
CA ALA A 514 25.59 25.25 21.85
C ALA A 514 26.55 26.22 22.58
N LEU A 515 26.00 27.14 23.37
CA LEU A 515 26.76 28.10 24.18
C LEU A 515 27.47 27.45 25.36
N GLU A 516 26.94 26.35 25.90
CA GLU A 516 27.51 25.66 27.06
C GLU A 516 28.39 24.46 26.66
N ASN A 517 27.86 23.51 25.86
CA ASN A 517 28.47 22.18 25.72
C ASN A 517 29.93 22.20 25.22
N ALA A 518 30.82 21.58 25.98
CA ALA A 518 32.26 21.54 25.73
C ALA A 518 32.66 20.75 24.47
N ASN A 519 31.86 19.76 24.05
CA ASN A 519 32.18 18.90 22.90
C ASN A 519 31.84 19.61 21.56
N PRO A 520 32.83 19.88 20.70
CA PRO A 520 32.61 20.65 19.47
C PRO A 520 31.76 19.91 18.43
N VAL A 521 31.69 18.57 18.46
CA VAL A 521 30.86 17.77 17.54
C VAL A 521 29.38 17.88 17.92
N LEU A 522 29.08 17.78 19.23
CA LEU A 522 27.72 17.97 19.75
C LEU A 522 27.25 19.42 19.59
N ARG A 523 28.13 20.39 19.85
CA ARG A 523 27.91 21.81 19.57
C ARG A 523 27.56 22.05 18.10
N GLY A 524 28.32 21.46 17.17
CA GLY A 524 28.07 21.54 15.72
C GLY A 524 26.76 20.88 15.27
N LYS A 525 26.23 19.90 16.01
CA LYS A 525 24.88 19.37 15.80
C LYS A 525 23.81 20.37 16.24
N ALA A 526 23.94 20.95 17.42
CA ALA A 526 23.00 21.96 17.93
C ALA A 526 22.94 23.21 17.04
N LEU A 527 24.10 23.78 16.67
CA LEU A 527 24.22 24.89 15.71
C LEU A 527 23.62 24.55 14.33
N GLY A 528 23.84 23.32 13.86
CA GLY A 528 23.23 22.83 12.62
C GLY A 528 21.71 22.67 12.71
N GLY A 529 21.18 22.41 13.91
CA GLY A 529 19.75 22.35 14.20
C GLY A 529 19.10 23.73 14.22
N LEU A 530 19.68 24.70 14.95
CA LEU A 530 19.27 26.11 14.96
C LEU A 530 19.16 26.68 13.54
N ARG A 531 20.20 26.48 12.73
CA ARG A 531 20.25 26.97 11.36
C ARG A 531 19.15 26.35 10.48
N LYS A 532 18.78 25.08 10.72
CA LYS A 532 17.69 24.37 10.03
C LYS A 532 16.30 24.82 10.48
N SER A 533 16.12 25.12 11.77
CA SER A 533 14.82 25.57 12.29
C SER A 533 14.46 27.00 11.91
N GLY A 534 15.44 27.77 11.43
CA GLY A 534 15.21 29.18 11.11
C GLY A 534 15.06 30.06 12.35
N TYR A 535 15.40 29.55 13.55
CA TYR A 535 15.34 30.28 14.81
C TYR A 535 16.06 31.63 14.69
N ARG A 536 15.34 32.72 15.01
CA ARG A 536 15.87 34.09 15.02
C ARG A 536 16.45 34.41 16.38
N LEU A 537 17.64 35.00 16.41
CA LEU A 537 18.35 35.29 17.66
C LEU A 537 17.89 36.63 18.22
N GLN A 538 17.57 36.69 19.51
CA GLN A 538 17.38 37.93 20.25
C GLN A 538 18.72 38.68 20.41
N PRO A 539 18.74 40.00 20.68
CA PRO A 539 19.99 40.76 20.76
C PRO A 539 21.03 40.20 21.76
N GLY A 540 20.60 39.77 22.95
CA GLY A 540 21.49 39.13 23.94
C GLY A 540 21.94 37.71 23.55
N GLU A 541 21.13 36.98 22.77
CA GLU A 541 21.51 35.68 22.20
C GLU A 541 22.57 35.85 21.10
N LEU A 542 22.41 36.87 20.25
CA LEU A 542 23.35 37.27 19.20
C LEU A 542 24.71 37.70 19.80
N GLU A 543 24.69 38.48 20.88
CA GLU A 543 25.91 38.85 21.62
C GLU A 543 26.59 37.62 22.24
N SER A 544 25.83 36.74 22.89
CA SER A 544 26.34 35.51 23.50
C SER A 544 26.96 34.56 22.46
N LEU A 545 26.33 34.42 21.29
CA LEU A 545 26.86 33.65 20.17
C LEU A 545 28.13 34.29 19.57
N SER A 546 28.19 35.63 19.54
CA SER A 546 29.38 36.37 19.09
C SER A 546 30.56 36.19 20.05
N LYS A 547 30.31 36.22 21.36
CA LYS A 547 31.31 35.91 22.41
C LYS A 547 31.81 34.46 22.28
N ARG A 548 30.90 33.50 22.04
CA ARG A 548 31.26 32.08 21.84
C ARG A 548 32.07 31.83 20.57
N LEU A 549 31.78 32.54 19.48
CA LEU A 549 32.53 32.46 18.21
C LEU A 549 34.01 32.79 18.39
N ALA A 550 34.35 33.80 19.21
CA ALA A 550 35.74 34.19 19.46
C ALA A 550 36.57 33.09 20.17
N GLY A 551 35.92 32.19 20.91
CA GLY A 551 36.54 31.04 21.59
C GLY A 551 36.30 29.69 20.92
N GLU A 552 35.72 29.65 19.72
CA GLU A 552 35.41 28.40 19.01
C GLU A 552 36.62 27.93 18.18
N THR A 553 37.08 26.70 18.40
CA THR A 553 38.23 26.12 17.68
C THR A 553 37.83 25.34 16.43
N SER A 554 36.57 24.90 16.30
CA SER A 554 36.13 24.17 15.10
C SER A 554 35.73 25.12 13.98
N LEU A 555 36.51 25.15 12.89
CA LEU A 555 36.20 25.90 11.65
C LEU A 555 34.76 25.69 11.14
N ARG A 556 34.18 24.50 11.36
CA ARG A 556 32.79 24.20 11.00
C ARG A 556 31.80 24.95 11.89
N ASN A 557 32.04 24.98 13.19
CA ASN A 557 31.18 25.67 14.15
C ASN A 557 31.31 27.18 13.98
N GLN A 558 32.53 27.70 13.79
CA GLN A 558 32.78 29.11 13.47
C GLN A 558 31.93 29.56 12.27
N ARG A 559 31.95 28.81 11.16
CA ARG A 559 31.12 29.09 9.98
C ARG A 559 29.62 29.10 10.30
N LEU A 560 29.12 28.10 11.02
CA LEU A 560 27.69 28.06 11.41
C LEU A 560 27.28 29.24 12.31
N MET A 561 28.11 29.62 13.27
CA MET A 561 27.86 30.79 14.12
C MET A 561 27.88 32.09 13.29
N ALA A 562 28.90 32.27 12.45
CA ALA A 562 29.05 33.46 11.60
C ALA A 562 27.92 33.59 10.57
N GLU A 563 27.48 32.49 9.95
CA GLU A 563 26.32 32.44 9.06
C GLU A 563 25.06 32.97 9.76
N MET A 564 24.80 32.54 11.00
CA MET A 564 23.64 33.00 11.78
C MET A 564 23.79 34.47 12.21
N ILE A 565 24.96 34.88 12.71
CA ILE A 565 25.22 36.28 13.11
C ILE A 565 25.04 37.26 11.93
N LEU A 566 25.54 36.90 10.75
CA LEU A 566 25.39 37.72 9.54
C LEU A 566 23.95 37.74 9.02
N ARG A 567 23.19 36.65 9.18
CA ARG A 567 21.78 36.57 8.80
C ARG A 567 20.91 37.52 9.63
N GLU A 568 21.07 37.56 10.96
CA GLU A 568 20.26 38.44 11.79
C GLU A 568 20.60 39.92 11.57
N ARG A 569 21.89 40.28 11.44
CA ARG A 569 22.32 41.66 11.17
C ARG A 569 21.72 42.22 9.87
N ARG A 570 21.86 41.47 8.77
CA ARG A 570 21.26 41.82 7.47
C ARG A 570 19.73 41.75 7.45
N GLY A 571 19.13 41.04 8.40
CA GLY A 571 17.68 40.99 8.60
C GLY A 571 17.12 42.22 9.31
N GLY A 572 17.94 42.94 10.09
CA GLY A 572 17.58 44.24 10.69
C GLY A 572 17.68 45.40 9.70
N GLU A 573 18.74 45.42 8.89
CA GLU A 573 19.05 46.47 7.87
C GLU A 573 18.02 46.61 6.72
N ALA A 574 16.90 45.87 6.78
CA ALA A 574 15.82 45.89 5.79
C ALA A 574 14.44 46.22 6.39
N GLY A 575 14.40 46.78 7.61
CA GLY A 575 13.17 47.07 8.36
C GLY A 575 13.08 48.46 8.99
N ASP A 576 14.08 49.34 8.78
CA ASP A 576 14.10 50.75 9.16
C ASP A 576 13.94 51.66 7.91
#